data_AF-A0A072PE90-F1
#
_entry.id   AF-A0A072PE90-F1
#
_cell.length_a   1.000
_cell.length_b   1.000
_cell.length_c   1.000
_cell.angle_alpha   90.00
_cell.angle_beta   90.00
_cell.angle_gamma   90.00
#
_symmetry.space_group_name_H-M   'P 1'
#
loop_
_entity.id
_entity.type
_entity.pdbx_description
1 polymer ?
#
loop_
_entity_poly.entity_id
_entity_poly.type
_entity_poly.pdbx_seq_one_letter_code
_entity_poly.pdbx_strand_id
1 'polypeptide(L)'
;MACGVLAVFWLSFGMLQLPTLNLAEPYTATDGGPAGTLSIAFNAVIALYLIVWGFAILTFLILSVKTNLVFMSIFLFVTAGAWILSGAYWKLSTGDYSGAETLQKAGGAIIFVAGVLAWYMTVAMMSAEMQFSVCLPVGDLGRFWTKSGTETRSAEDEA
;
A
#
# COMPACT_ATOMS: atom_id res chain seq x y z
N MET A 1 7.32 -13.55 -1.51
CA MET A 1 7.82 -12.36 -2.26
C MET A 1 7.10 -11.06 -1.87
N ALA A 2 5.75 -11.00 -1.86
CA ALA A 2 5.02 -9.75 -1.55
C ALA A 2 5.36 -9.13 -0.18
N CYS A 3 5.50 -9.93 0.89
CA CYS A 3 5.83 -9.42 2.22
C CYS A 3 7.20 -8.71 2.28
N GLY A 4 8.19 -9.16 1.49
CA GLY A 4 9.50 -8.53 1.43
C GLY A 4 9.44 -7.13 0.81
N VAL A 5 8.69 -6.99 -0.29
CA VAL A 5 8.48 -5.70 -0.96
C VAL A 5 7.74 -4.70 -0.04
N LEU A 6 6.73 -5.16 0.71
CA LEU A 6 6.02 -4.33 1.68
C LEU A 6 6.90 -3.95 2.88
N ALA A 7 7.75 -4.86 3.38
CA ALA A 7 8.71 -4.54 4.44
C ALA A 7 9.69 -3.44 3.99
N VAL A 8 10.17 -3.52 2.74
CA VAL A 8 11.02 -2.47 2.16
C VAL A 8 10.28 -1.13 2.14
N PHE A 9 9.01 -1.09 1.69
CA PHE A 9 8.21 0.13 1.72
C PHE A 9 8.15 0.77 3.11
N TRP A 10 7.84 -0.01 4.14
CA TRP A 10 7.71 0.50 5.52
C TRP A 10 9.04 0.99 6.07
N LEU A 11 10.14 0.27 5.81
CA LEU A 11 11.48 0.69 6.21
C LEU A 11 11.91 1.97 5.48
N SER A 12 11.74 2.05 4.16
CA SER A 12 12.10 3.25 3.40
C SER A 12 11.23 4.45 3.76
N PHE A 13 9.93 4.25 3.95
CA PHE A 13 9.05 5.33 4.39
C PHE A 13 9.39 5.79 5.82
N GLY A 14 9.74 4.87 6.73
CA GLY A 14 10.22 5.21 8.07
C GLY A 14 11.51 6.03 8.06
N MET A 15 12.45 5.69 7.17
CA MET A 15 13.67 6.48 6.96
C MET A 15 13.37 7.90 6.46
N LEU A 16 12.39 8.08 5.57
CA LEU A 16 12.00 9.42 5.09
C LEU A 16 11.49 10.34 6.22
N GLN A 17 10.92 9.76 7.28
CA GLN A 17 10.36 10.50 8.42
C GLN A 17 11.36 10.69 9.56
N LEU A 18 12.53 10.05 9.51
CA LEU A 18 13.46 10.05 10.62
C LEU A 18 14.21 11.39 10.69
N PRO A 19 14.04 12.19 11.76
CA PRO A 19 14.65 13.52 11.83
C PRO A 19 16.18 13.50 11.82
N THR A 20 16.78 12.43 12.34
CA THR A 20 18.24 12.31 12.46
C THR A 20 18.98 12.17 11.12
N LEU A 21 18.27 11.89 10.02
CA LEU A 21 18.85 11.81 8.69
C LEU A 21 18.94 13.18 7.99
N ASN A 22 18.32 14.23 8.55
CA ASN A 22 18.34 15.60 8.01
C ASN A 22 18.01 15.67 6.50
N LEU A 23 17.14 14.80 5.99
CA LEU A 23 16.84 14.69 4.54
C LEU A 23 16.20 15.96 3.95
N ALA A 24 15.66 16.82 4.81
CA ALA A 24 15.08 18.09 4.45
C ALA A 24 16.13 19.22 4.33
N GLU A 25 17.32 19.08 4.90
CA GLU A 25 18.37 20.11 4.94
C GLU A 25 18.78 20.64 3.54
N PRO A 26 18.92 19.79 2.49
CA PRO A 26 19.26 20.26 1.15
C PRO A 26 18.17 21.11 0.49
N TYR A 27 16.92 21.05 0.97
CA TYR A 27 15.78 21.76 0.42
C TYR A 27 15.74 23.20 0.94
N THR A 28 16.63 24.03 0.42
CA THR A 28 16.75 25.45 0.79
C THR A 28 15.71 26.32 0.09
N ALA A 29 15.37 27.45 0.69
CA ALA A 29 14.50 28.45 0.06
C ALA A 29 15.32 29.28 -0.93
N THR A 30 15.04 29.14 -2.22
CA THR A 30 15.70 29.96 -3.25
C THR A 30 15.27 31.42 -3.18
N ASP A 31 14.02 31.69 -2.76
CA ASP A 31 13.39 33.03 -2.86
C ASP A 31 12.63 33.47 -1.58
N GLY A 32 13.09 33.04 -0.39
CA GLY A 32 12.39 33.32 0.88
C GLY A 32 11.08 32.53 1.09
N GLY A 33 10.81 31.56 0.21
CA GLY A 33 9.69 30.62 0.33
C GLY A 33 9.92 29.51 1.36
N PRO A 34 9.00 28.53 1.42
CA PRO A 34 9.09 27.40 2.36
C PRO A 34 10.37 26.56 2.13
N ALA A 35 11.13 26.31 3.19
CA ALA A 35 12.34 25.48 3.19
C ALA A 35 12.15 24.20 4.02
N GLY A 36 13.08 23.25 3.89
CA GLY A 36 13.10 22.04 4.68
C GLY A 36 11.88 21.17 4.46
N THR A 37 11.26 20.70 5.55
CA THR A 37 10.08 19.83 5.51
C THR A 37 8.85 20.51 4.94
N LEU A 38 8.83 21.84 4.89
CA LEU A 38 7.76 22.62 4.27
C LEU A 38 8.05 22.95 2.80
N SER A 39 9.24 22.61 2.29
CA SER A 39 9.59 22.83 0.89
C SER A 39 8.62 22.12 -0.04
N ILE A 40 8.25 22.81 -1.12
CA ILE A 40 7.43 22.28 -2.20
C ILE A 40 8.08 21.02 -2.76
N ALA A 41 9.37 21.08 -3.05
CA ALA A 41 10.10 19.98 -3.66
C ALA A 41 10.23 18.77 -2.72
N PHE A 42 10.44 18.98 -1.41
CA PHE A 42 10.51 17.88 -0.44
C PHE A 42 9.19 17.09 -0.38
N ASN A 43 8.07 17.81 -0.23
CA ASN A 43 6.75 17.18 -0.17
C ASN A 43 6.34 16.55 -1.52
N ALA A 44 6.67 17.19 -2.65
CA ALA A 44 6.42 16.66 -3.99
C ALA A 44 7.14 15.32 -4.23
N VAL A 45 8.40 15.19 -3.78
CA VAL A 45 9.16 13.94 -3.92
C VAL A 45 8.52 12.80 -3.11
N ILE A 46 8.06 13.08 -1.88
CA ILE A 46 7.35 12.08 -1.06
C ILE A 46 6.02 11.69 -1.71
N ALA A 47 5.29 12.67 -2.27
CA ALA A 47 4.04 12.40 -2.98
C ALA A 47 4.26 11.49 -4.20
N LEU A 48 5.32 11.75 -5.00
CA LEU A 48 5.71 10.91 -6.13
C LEU A 48 6.14 9.51 -5.69
N TYR A 49 6.93 9.40 -4.60
CA TYR A 49 7.29 8.12 -4.00
C TYR A 49 6.04 7.29 -3.68
N LEU A 50 5.02 7.88 -3.06
CA LEU A 50 3.77 7.19 -2.73
C LEU A 50 2.96 6.78 -3.97
N ILE A 51 3.00 7.56 -5.06
CA ILE A 51 2.35 7.18 -6.34
C ILE A 51 3.02 5.94 -6.95
N VAL A 52 4.35 5.92 -7.01
CA VAL A 52 5.10 4.77 -7.55
C VAL A 52 4.79 3.50 -6.76
N TRP A 53 4.79 3.60 -5.43
CA TRP A 53 4.35 2.50 -4.57
C TRP A 53 2.87 2.15 -4.77
N GLY A 54 2.01 3.15 -4.94
CA GLY A 54 0.59 2.98 -5.25
C GLY A 54 0.36 2.12 -6.49
N PHE A 55 1.14 2.30 -7.56
CA PHE A 55 1.10 1.46 -8.76
C PHE A 55 1.57 0.02 -8.50
N ALA A 56 2.66 -0.16 -7.74
CA ALA A 56 3.13 -1.49 -7.37
C ALA A 56 2.06 -2.26 -6.57
N ILE A 57 1.43 -1.61 -5.59
CA ILE A 57 0.40 -2.21 -4.74
C ILE A 57 -0.91 -2.42 -5.51
N LEU A 58 -1.27 -1.52 -6.43
CA LEU A 58 -2.39 -1.70 -7.36
C LEU A 58 -2.21 -2.95 -8.23
N THR A 59 -0.98 -3.25 -8.66
CA THR A 59 -0.70 -4.49 -9.40
C THR A 59 -0.99 -5.71 -8.52
N PHE A 60 -0.61 -5.69 -7.25
CA PHE A 60 -0.95 -6.75 -6.29
C PHE A 60 -2.46 -6.85 -6.05
N LEU A 61 -3.18 -5.73 -5.99
CA LEU A 61 -4.64 -5.71 -5.89
C LEU A 61 -5.28 -6.48 -7.05
N ILE A 62 -4.91 -6.15 -8.29
CA ILE A 62 -5.45 -6.80 -9.50
C ILE A 62 -5.18 -8.31 -9.48
N LEU A 63 -3.96 -8.71 -9.12
CA LEU A 63 -3.58 -10.12 -9.06
C LEU A 63 -4.23 -10.87 -7.88
N SER A 64 -4.61 -10.17 -6.81
CA SER A 64 -5.22 -10.77 -5.62
C SER A 64 -6.69 -11.14 -5.78
N VAL A 65 -7.38 -10.66 -6.83
CA VAL A 65 -8.84 -10.85 -7.02
C VAL A 65 -9.27 -12.32 -7.03
N LYS A 66 -8.36 -13.24 -7.40
CA LYS A 66 -8.65 -14.69 -7.46
C LYS A 66 -8.37 -15.45 -6.16
N THR A 67 -7.90 -14.78 -5.11
CA THR A 67 -7.38 -15.44 -3.91
C THR A 67 -8.47 -15.59 -2.84
N ASN A 68 -8.65 -14.57 -2.00
CA ASN A 68 -9.71 -14.51 -0.99
C ASN A 68 -10.11 -13.04 -0.76
N LEU A 69 -11.34 -12.84 -0.30
CA LEU A 69 -11.98 -11.53 -0.15
C LEU A 69 -11.22 -10.65 0.83
N VAL A 70 -10.78 -11.19 1.95
CA VAL A 70 -10.08 -10.41 2.97
C VAL A 70 -8.71 -9.96 2.46
N PHE A 71 -7.96 -10.83 1.80
CA PHE A 71 -6.65 -10.51 1.21
C PHE A 71 -6.75 -9.49 0.09
N MET A 72 -7.77 -9.62 -0.77
CA MET A 72 -8.06 -8.61 -1.79
C MET A 72 -8.43 -7.26 -1.16
N SER A 73 -9.25 -7.28 -0.09
CA SER A 73 -9.64 -6.07 0.64
C SER A 73 -8.45 -5.36 1.28
N ILE A 74 -7.46 -6.10 1.80
CA ILE A 74 -6.22 -5.51 2.33
C ILE A 74 -5.53 -4.69 1.22
N PHE A 75 -5.30 -5.28 0.05
CA PHE A 75 -4.68 -4.52 -1.05
C PHE A 75 -5.54 -3.37 -1.52
N LEU A 76 -6.87 -3.49 -1.52
CA LEU A 76 -7.77 -2.41 -1.90
C LEU A 76 -7.58 -1.20 -0.99
N PHE A 77 -7.62 -1.42 0.32
CA PHE A 77 -7.45 -0.34 1.30
C PHE A 77 -6.02 0.21 1.30
N VAL A 78 -4.98 -0.62 1.18
CA VAL A 78 -3.60 -0.13 1.11
C VAL A 78 -3.36 0.69 -0.17
N THR A 79 -3.88 0.25 -1.31
CA THR A 79 -3.83 1.02 -2.56
C THR A 79 -4.53 2.36 -2.36
N ALA A 80 -5.80 2.38 -1.93
CA ALA A 80 -6.54 3.61 -1.71
C ALA A 80 -5.82 4.56 -0.72
N GLY A 81 -5.28 4.00 0.37
CA GLY A 81 -4.50 4.72 1.36
C GLY A 81 -3.24 5.36 0.78
N ALA A 82 -2.48 4.65 -0.05
CA ALA A 82 -1.28 5.19 -0.70
C ALA A 82 -1.60 6.38 -1.63
N TRP A 83 -2.67 6.28 -2.43
CA TRP A 83 -3.10 7.37 -3.32
C TRP A 83 -3.60 8.59 -2.53
N ILE A 84 -4.42 8.38 -1.50
CA ILE A 84 -4.93 9.46 -0.64
C ILE A 84 -3.78 10.15 0.10
N LEU A 85 -2.84 9.37 0.65
CA LEU A 85 -1.69 9.90 1.38
C LEU A 85 -0.75 10.67 0.44
N SER A 86 -0.55 10.20 -0.80
CA SER A 86 0.15 10.99 -1.83
C SER A 86 -0.52 12.34 -2.06
N GLY A 87 -1.85 12.35 -2.17
CA GLY A 87 -2.63 13.59 -2.27
C GLY A 87 -2.41 14.53 -1.08
N ALA A 88 -2.25 14.00 0.13
CA ALA A 88 -1.93 14.82 1.31
C ALA A 88 -0.57 15.53 1.15
N TYR A 89 0.46 14.83 0.68
CA TYR A 89 1.79 15.43 0.43
C TYR A 89 1.77 16.42 -0.74
N TRP A 90 0.97 16.20 -1.77
CA TRP A 90 0.75 17.21 -2.81
C TRP A 90 0.06 18.47 -2.27
N LYS A 91 -0.93 18.32 -1.39
CA LYS A 91 -1.58 19.44 -0.71
C LYS A 91 -0.61 20.21 0.20
N LEU A 92 0.28 19.49 0.91
CA LEU A 92 1.37 20.13 1.66
C LEU A 92 2.29 20.95 0.74
N SER A 93 2.67 20.42 -0.42
CA SER A 93 3.54 21.14 -1.37
C SER A 93 2.93 22.43 -1.93
N THR A 94 1.59 22.51 -1.96
CA THR A 94 0.85 23.69 -2.45
C THR A 94 0.44 24.65 -1.34
N GLY A 95 0.80 24.35 -0.09
CA GLY A 95 0.49 25.17 1.09
C GLY A 95 -0.94 25.03 1.63
N ASP A 96 -1.72 24.07 1.13
CA ASP A 96 -3.06 23.77 1.63
C ASP A 96 -2.99 22.78 2.81
N TYR A 97 -2.63 23.31 3.98
CA TYR A 97 -2.43 22.52 5.19
C TYR A 97 -3.73 21.87 5.72
N SER A 98 -4.87 22.56 5.58
CA SER A 98 -6.17 22.02 6.03
C SER A 98 -6.61 20.84 5.16
N GLY A 99 -6.42 20.94 3.84
CA GLY A 99 -6.67 19.84 2.92
C GLY A 99 -5.73 18.67 3.17
N ALA A 100 -4.44 18.96 3.38
CA ALA A 100 -3.44 17.95 3.71
C ALA A 100 -3.77 17.18 4.99
N GLU A 101 -4.15 17.86 6.08
CA GLU A 101 -4.51 17.22 7.34
C GLU A 101 -5.72 16.29 7.18
N THR A 102 -6.73 16.73 6.43
CA THR A 102 -7.93 15.94 6.17
C THR A 102 -7.60 14.68 5.39
N LEU A 103 -6.81 14.81 4.32
CA LEU A 103 -6.37 13.66 3.51
C LEU A 103 -5.47 12.73 4.32
N GLN A 104 -4.60 13.26 5.18
CA GLN A 104 -3.71 12.45 6.02
C GLN A 104 -4.49 11.63 7.04
N LYS A 105 -5.52 12.22 7.69
CA LYS A 105 -6.43 11.49 8.57
C LYS A 105 -7.22 10.42 7.82
N ALA A 106 -7.75 10.75 6.65
CA ALA A 106 -8.51 9.81 5.82
C ALA A 106 -7.63 8.63 5.34
N GLY A 107 -6.43 8.92 4.82
CA GLY A 107 -5.47 7.91 4.39
C GLY A 107 -5.01 7.03 5.55
N GLY A 108 -4.73 7.62 6.72
CA GLY A 108 -4.39 6.89 7.94
C GLY A 108 -5.50 5.97 8.43
N ALA A 109 -6.76 6.43 8.43
CA ALA A 109 -7.91 5.62 8.81
C ALA A 109 -8.11 4.42 7.88
N ILE A 110 -7.94 4.61 6.57
CA ILE A 110 -8.05 3.54 5.57
C ILE A 110 -6.93 2.50 5.75
N ILE A 111 -5.69 2.96 5.93
CA ILE A 111 -4.54 2.07 6.19
C ILE A 111 -4.71 1.34 7.52
N PHE A 112 -5.29 1.97 8.53
CA PHE A 112 -5.61 1.32 9.81
C PHE A 112 -6.59 0.15 9.62
N VAL A 113 -7.67 0.34 8.84
CA VAL A 113 -8.59 -0.76 8.48
C VAL A 113 -7.84 -1.89 7.77
N ALA A 114 -6.93 -1.57 6.85
CA ALA A 114 -6.10 -2.56 6.20
C ALA A 114 -5.22 -3.34 7.21
N GLY A 115 -4.67 -2.66 8.21
CA GLY A 115 -3.90 -3.27 9.29
C GLY A 115 -4.72 -4.25 10.14
N VAL A 116 -5.97 -3.90 10.46
CA VAL A 116 -6.90 -4.79 11.19
C VAL A 116 -7.22 -6.05 10.36
N LEU A 117 -7.50 -5.89 9.07
CA LEU A 117 -7.75 -7.01 8.17
C LEU A 117 -6.50 -7.88 7.97
N ALA A 118 -5.32 -7.28 7.88
CA ALA A 118 -4.05 -8.00 7.81
C ALA A 118 -3.80 -8.82 9.08
N TRP A 119 -4.07 -8.25 10.26
CA TRP A 119 -3.99 -8.97 11.52
C TRP A 119 -4.96 -10.16 11.58
N TYR A 120 -6.21 -9.96 11.14
CA TYR A 120 -7.18 -11.04 11.01
C TYR A 120 -6.68 -12.16 10.09
N MET A 121 -6.11 -11.83 8.93
CA MET A 121 -5.53 -12.82 8.01
C MET A 121 -4.36 -13.57 8.64
N THR A 122 -3.50 -12.91 9.42
CA THR A 122 -2.41 -13.58 10.16
C THR A 122 -2.96 -14.62 11.13
N VAL A 123 -3.98 -14.27 11.92
CA VAL A 123 -4.62 -15.21 12.85
C VAL A 123 -5.28 -16.37 12.09
N ALA A 124 -5.98 -16.08 10.99
CA ALA A 124 -6.59 -17.10 10.14
C ALA A 124 -5.55 -18.08 9.58
N MET A 125 -4.44 -17.58 9.04
CA MET A 125 -3.35 -18.43 8.53
C MET A 125 -2.72 -19.27 9.65
N MET A 126 -2.41 -18.67 10.81
CA MET A 126 -1.83 -19.41 11.94
C MET A 126 -2.78 -20.50 12.47
N SER A 127 -4.09 -20.23 12.54
CA SER A 127 -5.07 -21.23 12.95
C SER A 127 -5.14 -22.42 11.98
N ALA A 128 -5.00 -22.16 10.68
CA ALA A 128 -4.97 -23.21 9.66
C ALA A 128 -3.70 -24.07 9.77
N GLU A 129 -2.53 -23.44 9.95
CA GLU A 129 -1.26 -24.16 10.15
C GLU A 129 -1.26 -25.01 11.42
N MET A 130 -1.85 -24.51 12.52
CA MET A 130 -1.99 -25.25 13.78
C MET A 130 -3.10 -26.31 13.76
N GLN A 131 -3.77 -26.51 12.63
CA GLN A 131 -4.87 -27.46 12.46
C GLN A 131 -5.99 -27.27 13.51
N PHE A 132 -6.32 -26.02 13.83
CA PHE A 132 -7.44 -25.71 14.71
C PHE A 132 -8.76 -26.18 14.09
N SER A 133 -9.68 -26.69 14.91
CA SER A 133 -10.97 -27.23 14.43
C SER A 133 -11.92 -26.17 13.87
N VAL A 134 -11.62 -24.88 14.06
CA VAL A 134 -12.46 -23.76 13.62
C VAL A 134 -11.79 -23.05 12.46
N CYS A 135 -12.41 -23.10 11.28
CA CYS A 135 -11.96 -22.36 10.09
C CYS A 135 -12.52 -20.94 10.12
N LEU A 136 -11.65 -19.95 10.21
CA LEU A 136 -12.05 -18.54 10.14
C LEU A 136 -12.45 -18.16 8.69
N PRO A 137 -13.56 -17.43 8.50
CA PRO A 137 -14.06 -17.11 7.16
C PRO A 137 -13.18 -16.07 6.46
N VAL A 138 -12.53 -16.45 5.37
CA VAL A 138 -11.70 -15.53 4.54
C VAL A 138 -12.37 -15.14 3.22
N GLY A 139 -13.45 -15.82 2.84
CA GLY A 139 -14.21 -15.59 1.61
C GLY A 139 -13.46 -16.02 0.36
N ASP A 140 -13.53 -17.29 0.00
CA ASP A 140 -12.89 -17.84 -1.21
C ASP A 140 -13.53 -17.26 -2.49
N LEU A 141 -12.77 -16.44 -3.22
CA LEU A 141 -13.18 -15.82 -4.47
C LEU A 141 -12.92 -16.71 -5.68
N GLY A 142 -12.11 -17.78 -5.53
CA GLY A 142 -11.78 -18.71 -6.60
C GLY A 142 -13.00 -19.41 -7.20
N ARG A 143 -14.06 -19.57 -6.40
CA ARG A 143 -15.34 -20.14 -6.86
C ARG A 143 -16.00 -19.37 -8.00
N PHE A 144 -15.72 -18.08 -8.15
CA PHE A 144 -16.27 -17.25 -9.22
C PHE A 144 -15.44 -17.28 -10.51
N TRP A 145 -14.24 -17.86 -10.48
CA TRP A 145 -13.39 -17.98 -11.66
C TRP A 145 -13.45 -19.38 -12.23
N THR A 146 -14.08 -19.54 -13.39
CA THR A 146 -14.01 -20.78 -14.18
C THR A 146 -12.54 -21.08 -14.49
N LYS A 147 -12.09 -22.32 -14.30
CA LYS A 147 -10.76 -22.77 -14.68
C LYS A 147 -10.59 -22.65 -16.20
N SER A 148 -10.09 -21.52 -16.67
CA SER A 148 -9.64 -21.38 -18.05
C SER A 148 -8.17 -21.80 -18.10
N GLY A 149 -7.86 -22.91 -18.78
CA GLY A 149 -6.49 -23.22 -19.19
C GLY A 149 -5.92 -24.60 -18.86
N THR A 150 -6.69 -25.68 -18.94
CA THR A 150 -6.09 -27.02 -19.15
C THR A 150 -5.79 -27.29 -20.64
N GLU A 151 -6.34 -26.51 -21.58
CA GLU A 151 -6.13 -26.75 -23.01
C GLU A 151 -4.81 -26.17 -23.56
N THR A 152 -4.16 -25.20 -22.92
CA THR A 152 -2.92 -24.62 -23.46
C THR A 152 -1.66 -25.43 -23.12
N ARG A 153 -1.67 -26.25 -22.06
CA ARG A 153 -0.52 -27.13 -21.72
C ARG A 153 -0.48 -28.44 -22.50
N SER A 154 -1.62 -28.89 -23.04
CA SER A 154 -1.64 -30.12 -23.86
C SER A 154 -1.13 -29.89 -25.28
N ALA A 155 -1.15 -28.65 -25.78
CA ALA A 155 -0.69 -28.32 -27.13
C ALA A 155 0.84 -28.13 -27.21
N GLU A 156 1.53 -27.91 -26.09
CA GLU A 156 3.00 -27.82 -26.03
C GLU A 156 3.67 -29.17 -25.73
N ASP A 157 2.96 -30.13 -25.11
CA ASP A 157 3.46 -31.49 -24.88
C ASP A 157 3.26 -32.42 -26.10
N GLU A 158 2.56 -31.97 -27.15
CA GLU A 158 2.30 -32.73 -28.39
C GLU A 158 3.01 -32.14 -29.65
N ALA A 159 3.92 -31.17 -29.49
CA ALA A 159 4.66 -30.53 -30.60
C ALA A 159 6.16 -30.88 -30.62
#